data_AF-A0A257H2A7-F1
#
_entry.id   AF-A0A257H2A7-F1
#
_cell.length_a   1.000
_cell.length_b   1.000
_cell.length_c   1.000
_cell.angle_alpha   90.00
_cell.angle_beta   90.00
_cell.angle_gamma   90.00
#
_symmetry.space_group_name_H-M   'P 1'
#
loop_
_entity.id
_entity.type
_entity.pdbx_description
1 polymer ?
#
loop_
_entity_poly.entity_id
_entity_poly.type
_entity_poly.pdbx_seq_one_letter_code
_entity_poly.pdbx_strand_id
1 'polypeptide(L)'
;MLRRRSVPPEQQVFSLCKDVEVTSSTQITKLLHEVRACTQCAAHLTEGVRPILQVGRNARILVAGQAPGRKVHASGVPFDDASGARLRTWMGIGSDLFYDASKVAILPMGFCYPGTGNSGDLPPRRECAPLWRAHLLAAMPHIELVLAMGQYAIDWHLPKCAGATLTKTTRNWRDLGPQVLPLPHPSPRNNIWLKANPWFALEVVPFLQTRVSAILSQQRTA
;
A
#
# COMPACT_ATOMS: atom_id res chain seq x y z
N MET A 1 -36.24 -18.29 -11.76
CA MET A 1 -35.50 -17.04 -11.43
C MET A 1 -34.50 -17.31 -10.32
N LEU A 2 -33.29 -17.74 -10.66
CA LEU A 2 -32.22 -17.98 -9.69
C LEU A 2 -31.55 -16.64 -9.37
N ARG A 3 -31.76 -16.14 -8.15
CA ARG A 3 -31.09 -14.95 -7.63
C ARG A 3 -29.59 -15.25 -7.54
N ARG A 4 -28.78 -14.61 -8.38
CA ARG A 4 -27.32 -14.58 -8.25
C ARG A 4 -27.00 -13.95 -6.88
N ARG A 5 -26.40 -14.72 -5.98
CA ARG A 5 -25.86 -14.18 -4.72
C ARG A 5 -24.64 -13.32 -5.07
N SER A 6 -24.68 -12.05 -4.72
CA SER A 6 -23.56 -11.12 -4.86
C SER A 6 -22.41 -11.56 -3.95
N VAL A 7 -21.21 -11.69 -4.52
CA VAL A 7 -19.97 -12.00 -3.81
C VAL A 7 -19.58 -10.81 -2.92
N PRO A 8 -19.20 -10.99 -1.64
CA PRO A 8 -18.82 -9.89 -0.75
C PRO A 8 -17.53 -9.18 -1.22
N PRO A 9 -17.35 -7.86 -0.97
CA PRO A 9 -16.19 -7.09 -1.44
C PRO A 9 -14.83 -7.61 -0.95
N GLU A 10 -14.79 -8.28 0.20
CA GLU A 10 -13.57 -8.90 0.75
C GLU A 10 -13.06 -10.07 -0.09
N GLN A 11 -13.98 -10.78 -0.74
CA GLN A 11 -13.65 -11.77 -1.75
C GLN A 11 -13.40 -11.11 -3.10
N GLN A 12 -13.79 -9.87 -3.36
CA GLN A 12 -13.57 -9.28 -4.68
C GLN A 12 -12.12 -8.87 -4.93
N VAL A 13 -11.36 -8.51 -3.89
CA VAL A 13 -9.91 -8.23 -4.00
C VAL A 13 -9.10 -9.51 -4.19
N PHE A 14 -9.53 -10.65 -3.64
CA PHE A 14 -8.80 -11.93 -3.69
C PHE A 14 -9.38 -12.99 -4.65
N SER A 15 -10.67 -12.93 -4.98
CA SER A 15 -11.40 -13.90 -5.83
C SER A 15 -11.36 -13.55 -7.31
N LEU A 16 -10.91 -12.35 -7.69
CA LEU A 16 -10.61 -12.04 -9.09
C LEU A 16 -9.38 -12.82 -9.60
N CYS A 17 -8.62 -13.52 -8.74
CA CYS A 17 -7.39 -14.21 -9.11
C CYS A 17 -7.55 -15.73 -9.36
N LYS A 18 -8.76 -16.29 -9.33
CA LYS A 18 -8.93 -17.75 -9.54
C LYS A 18 -9.03 -18.17 -11.01
N ASP A 19 -9.36 -17.25 -11.92
CA ASP A 19 -9.46 -17.53 -13.36
C ASP A 19 -8.54 -16.65 -14.23
N VAL A 20 -7.56 -15.98 -13.64
CA VAL A 20 -6.63 -15.11 -14.39
C VAL A 20 -5.44 -15.94 -14.83
N GLU A 21 -5.24 -16.01 -16.15
CA GLU A 21 -4.01 -16.48 -16.80
C GLU A 21 -2.78 -16.08 -15.97
N VAL A 22 -1.92 -17.06 -15.69
CA VAL A 22 -0.69 -16.88 -14.92
C VAL A 22 0.09 -15.68 -15.48
N THR A 23 -0.01 -14.53 -14.81
CA THR A 23 0.67 -13.30 -15.24
C THR A 23 2.17 -13.56 -15.18
N SER A 24 2.86 -13.47 -16.32
CA SER A 24 4.29 -13.75 -16.40
C SER A 24 5.14 -12.57 -15.88
N SER A 25 6.40 -12.83 -15.50
CA SER A 25 7.35 -11.76 -15.12
C SER A 25 7.55 -10.72 -16.24
N THR A 26 7.36 -11.13 -17.50
CA THR A 26 7.38 -10.21 -18.65
C THR A 26 6.18 -9.26 -18.65
N GLN A 27 5.01 -9.73 -18.24
CA GLN A 27 3.78 -8.94 -18.20
C GLN A 27 3.84 -7.85 -17.12
N ILE A 28 4.34 -8.16 -15.91
CA ILE A 28 4.50 -7.14 -14.86
C ILE A 28 5.55 -6.09 -15.25
N THR A 29 6.61 -6.50 -15.94
CA THR A 29 7.65 -5.58 -16.44
C THR A 29 7.08 -4.60 -17.47
N LYS A 30 6.27 -5.10 -18.41
CA LYS A 30 5.55 -4.26 -19.40
C LYS A 30 4.60 -3.28 -18.71
N LEU A 31 3.80 -3.77 -17.77
CA LEU A 31 2.86 -2.93 -17.01
C LEU A 31 3.59 -1.81 -16.24
N LEU A 32 4.74 -2.12 -15.63
CA LEU A 32 5.57 -1.12 -14.95
C LEU A 32 6.10 -0.04 -15.91
N HIS A 33 6.48 -0.42 -17.13
CA HIS A 33 6.91 0.53 -18.15
C HIS A 33 5.78 1.49 -18.53
N GLU A 34 4.57 0.98 -18.77
CA GLU A 34 3.38 1.78 -19.07
C GLU A 34 3.02 2.73 -17.93
N VAL A 35 3.04 2.25 -16.68
CA VAL A 35 2.78 3.07 -15.49
C VAL A 35 3.81 4.19 -15.37
N ARG A 36 5.09 3.92 -15.59
CA ARG A 36 6.17 4.91 -15.50
C ARG A 36 6.11 5.96 -16.61
N ALA A 37 5.54 5.62 -17.76
CA ALA A 37 5.31 6.55 -18.87
C ALA A 37 3.99 7.35 -18.75
N CYS A 38 3.15 7.05 -17.75
CA CYS A 38 1.82 7.66 -17.61
C CYS A 38 1.90 9.16 -17.31
N THR A 39 1.27 9.99 -18.15
CA THR A 39 1.19 11.47 -17.98
C THR A 39 -0.20 12.00 -17.66
N GLN A 40 -1.17 11.13 -17.34
CA GLN A 40 -2.59 11.48 -17.20
C GLN A 40 -2.89 12.62 -16.23
N CYS A 41 -2.13 12.76 -15.14
CA CYS A 41 -2.32 13.80 -14.14
C CYS A 41 -1.46 15.05 -14.35
N ALA A 42 -0.68 15.15 -15.44
CA ALA A 42 0.32 16.19 -15.65
C ALA A 42 -0.19 17.62 -15.43
N ALA A 43 -1.39 17.93 -15.92
CA ALA A 43 -2.01 19.26 -15.79
C ALA A 43 -2.25 19.70 -14.33
N HIS A 44 -2.15 18.79 -13.36
CA HIS A 44 -2.38 19.05 -11.95
C HIS A 44 -1.13 18.94 -11.07
N LEU A 45 0.04 18.63 -11.65
CA LEU A 45 1.28 18.39 -10.92
C LEU A 45 2.29 19.49 -11.21
N THR A 46 2.40 20.46 -10.29
CA THR A 46 3.30 21.60 -10.43
C THR A 46 4.77 21.16 -10.57
N GLU A 47 5.16 20.11 -9.85
CA GLU A 47 6.51 19.55 -9.84
C GLU A 47 6.72 18.44 -10.88
N GLY A 48 5.74 18.25 -11.78
CA GLY A 48 5.80 17.32 -12.89
C GLY A 48 5.40 15.88 -12.54
N VAL A 49 5.30 15.07 -13.60
CA VAL A 49 4.92 13.67 -13.53
C VAL A 49 6.14 12.83 -13.17
N ARG A 50 6.02 12.02 -12.11
CA ARG A 50 7.02 11.00 -11.74
C ARG A 50 6.33 9.85 -10.99
N PRO A 51 5.83 8.82 -11.70
CA PRO A 51 5.22 7.66 -11.07
C PRO A 51 6.27 6.87 -10.26
N ILE A 52 6.13 6.86 -8.92
CA ILE A 52 7.05 6.22 -7.99
C ILE A 52 6.34 5.07 -7.27
N LEU A 53 6.81 3.86 -7.55
CA LEU A 53 6.29 2.60 -7.03
C LEU A 53 7.36 1.50 -7.13
N GLN A 54 7.19 0.46 -6.31
CA GLN A 54 7.97 -0.77 -6.34
C GLN A 54 6.97 -1.93 -6.38
N VAL A 55 6.97 -2.74 -7.43
CA VAL A 55 6.12 -3.93 -7.48
C VAL A 55 6.91 -5.09 -8.08
N GLY A 56 6.67 -6.28 -7.56
CA GLY A 56 7.22 -7.51 -8.10
C GLY A 56 6.20 -8.62 -7.97
N ARG A 57 6.19 -9.51 -8.96
CA ARG A 57 5.18 -10.57 -9.09
C ARG A 57 5.11 -11.47 -7.85
N ASN A 58 6.26 -11.69 -7.23
CA ASN A 58 6.41 -12.59 -6.08
C ASN A 58 6.27 -11.89 -4.73
N ALA A 59 6.03 -10.56 -4.72
CA ALA A 59 5.83 -9.83 -3.48
C ALA A 59 4.72 -10.48 -2.65
N ARG A 60 4.95 -10.50 -1.34
CA ARG A 60 4.04 -11.11 -0.36
C ARG A 60 3.47 -10.09 0.62
N ILE A 61 4.14 -8.95 0.75
CA ILE A 61 3.69 -7.83 1.57
C ILE A 61 3.46 -6.63 0.65
N LEU A 62 2.27 -6.02 0.74
CA LEU A 62 1.93 -4.79 0.07
C LEU A 62 1.92 -3.62 1.06
N VAL A 63 2.77 -2.63 0.82
CA VAL A 63 2.77 -1.33 1.47
C VAL A 63 1.91 -0.36 0.64
N ALA A 64 0.70 -0.06 1.12
CA ALA A 64 -0.24 0.83 0.45
C ALA A 64 -0.32 2.19 1.18
N GLY A 65 0.42 3.18 0.69
CA GLY A 65 0.41 4.56 1.20
C GLY A 65 -0.51 5.50 0.40
N GLN A 66 -0.47 6.80 0.71
CA GLN A 66 -1.25 7.83 0.00
C GLN A 66 -0.63 8.19 -1.35
N ALA A 67 0.48 8.93 -1.34
CA ALA A 67 1.23 9.38 -2.52
C ALA A 67 2.68 9.64 -2.10
N PRO A 68 3.65 9.67 -3.03
CA PRO A 68 5.01 10.07 -2.69
C PRO A 68 5.03 11.53 -2.20
N GLY A 69 5.81 11.81 -1.17
CA GLY A 69 6.07 13.18 -0.71
C GLY A 69 7.20 13.84 -1.49
N ARG A 70 7.50 15.12 -1.20
CA ARG A 70 8.50 15.90 -1.94
C ARG A 70 9.90 15.27 -2.00
N LYS A 71 10.38 14.71 -0.88
CA LYS A 71 11.70 14.06 -0.82
C LYS A 71 11.76 12.82 -1.71
N VAL A 72 10.70 12.01 -1.65
CA VAL A 72 10.51 10.83 -2.50
C VAL A 72 10.39 11.23 -3.97
N HIS A 73 9.69 12.34 -4.28
CA HIS A 73 9.66 12.89 -5.64
C HIS A 73 11.03 13.25 -6.17
N ALA A 74 11.89 13.84 -5.34
CA ALA A 74 13.24 14.20 -5.73
C ALA A 74 14.15 12.96 -5.91
N SER A 75 14.13 12.01 -4.98
CA SER A 75 14.97 10.81 -5.07
C SER A 75 14.48 9.80 -6.10
N GLY A 76 13.16 9.69 -6.30
CA GLY A 76 12.52 8.65 -7.10
C GLY A 76 12.44 7.29 -6.42
N VAL A 77 12.89 7.18 -5.15
CA VAL A 77 12.90 5.93 -4.40
C VAL A 77 11.73 5.96 -3.40
N PRO A 78 10.77 5.02 -3.49
CA PRO A 78 9.62 5.01 -2.58
C PRO A 78 10.06 4.98 -1.12
N PHE A 79 9.47 5.78 -0.23
CA PHE A 79 9.81 5.79 1.20
C PHE A 79 11.31 6.05 1.51
N ASP A 80 12.03 6.75 0.61
CA ASP A 80 13.36 7.26 0.90
C ASP A 80 13.31 8.56 1.71
N ASP A 81 12.75 8.46 2.91
CA ASP A 81 12.60 9.54 3.86
C ASP A 81 12.46 9.02 5.32
N ALA A 82 12.24 9.94 6.26
CA ALA A 82 12.05 9.61 7.67
C ALA A 82 10.78 8.77 7.93
N SER A 83 9.76 8.89 7.08
CA SER A 83 8.55 8.08 7.18
C SER A 83 8.87 6.62 6.82
N GLY A 84 9.68 6.41 5.79
CA GLY A 84 10.15 5.07 5.41
C GLY A 84 11.06 4.43 6.45
N ALA A 85 11.97 5.20 7.06
CA ALA A 85 12.78 4.72 8.17
C ALA A 85 11.91 4.21 9.32
N ARG A 86 10.90 4.98 9.72
CA ARG A 86 9.95 4.58 10.76
C ARG A 86 9.11 3.36 10.36
N LEU A 87 8.66 3.29 9.11
CA LEU A 87 7.91 2.14 8.62
C LEU A 87 8.72 0.85 8.71
N ARG A 88 9.99 0.89 8.30
CA ARG A 88 10.90 -0.26 8.44
C ARG A 88 11.08 -0.70 9.88
N THR A 89 11.18 0.25 10.82
CA THR A 89 11.18 -0.06 12.27
C THR A 89 9.87 -0.74 12.70
N TRP A 90 8.71 -0.25 12.27
CA TRP A 90 7.42 -0.88 12.57
C TRP A 90 7.29 -2.28 11.98
N MET A 91 7.83 -2.50 10.78
CA MET A 91 7.85 -3.80 10.13
C MET A 91 8.89 -4.76 10.74
N GLY A 92 9.90 -4.24 11.43
CA GLY A 92 11.00 -5.03 12.00
C GLY A 92 11.97 -5.57 10.95
N ILE A 93 12.15 -4.85 9.83
CA ILE A 93 13.02 -5.29 8.71
C ILE A 93 14.01 -4.22 8.27
N GLY A 94 15.12 -4.66 7.68
CA GLY A 94 16.14 -3.81 7.07
C GLY A 94 15.73 -3.24 5.71
N SER A 95 16.56 -2.34 5.18
CA SER A 95 16.38 -1.74 3.85
C SER A 95 16.52 -2.75 2.71
N ASP A 96 17.37 -3.77 2.88
CA ASP A 96 17.58 -4.86 1.94
C ASP A 96 16.29 -5.63 1.66
N LEU A 97 15.54 -6.00 2.71
CA LEU A 97 14.25 -6.68 2.57
C LEU A 97 13.15 -5.73 2.10
N PHE A 98 13.15 -4.49 2.60
CA PHE A 98 12.12 -3.51 2.27
C PHE A 98 12.16 -3.07 0.80
N TYR A 99 13.35 -2.96 0.21
CA TYR A 99 13.55 -2.58 -1.19
C TYR A 99 13.69 -3.77 -2.15
N ASP A 100 13.49 -5.00 -1.66
CA ASP A 100 13.38 -6.18 -2.50
C ASP A 100 11.94 -6.28 -3.04
N ALA A 101 11.77 -5.91 -4.32
CA ALA A 101 10.48 -5.95 -5.01
C ALA A 101 9.86 -7.36 -5.08
N SER A 102 10.65 -8.43 -4.92
CA SER A 102 10.15 -9.81 -4.86
C SER A 102 9.55 -10.16 -3.50
N LYS A 103 9.77 -9.35 -2.47
CA LYS A 103 9.26 -9.56 -1.10
C LYS A 103 8.22 -8.52 -0.72
N VAL A 104 8.54 -7.25 -0.92
CA VAL A 104 7.72 -6.10 -0.53
C VAL A 104 7.36 -5.28 -1.77
N ALA A 105 6.07 -5.14 -2.03
CA ALA A 105 5.54 -4.20 -2.98
C ALA A 105 5.19 -2.88 -2.26
N ILE A 106 5.52 -1.75 -2.87
CA ILE A 106 5.17 -0.41 -2.43
C ILE A 106 4.32 0.23 -3.53
N LEU A 107 3.00 0.29 -3.30
CA LEU A 107 2.02 0.76 -4.28
C LEU A 107 1.08 1.78 -3.61
N PRO A 108 1.39 3.08 -3.70
CA PRO A 108 0.57 4.15 -3.12
C PRO A 108 -0.73 4.38 -3.90
N MET A 109 -1.71 5.09 -3.34
CA MET A 109 -2.98 5.42 -4.02
C MET A 109 -2.79 6.35 -5.23
N GLY A 110 -1.94 7.37 -5.07
CA GLY A 110 -1.45 8.24 -6.14
C GLY A 110 0.04 8.00 -6.37
N PHE A 111 0.49 7.97 -7.62
CA PHE A 111 1.87 7.54 -7.92
C PHE A 111 2.84 8.72 -8.07
N CYS A 112 2.34 9.93 -8.24
CA CYS A 112 3.16 11.14 -8.37
C CYS A 112 2.94 12.05 -7.15
N TYR A 113 3.91 12.93 -6.89
CA TYR A 113 3.80 13.89 -5.79
C TYR A 113 2.76 14.95 -6.13
N PRO A 114 1.69 15.10 -5.33
CA PRO A 114 0.57 15.96 -5.67
C PRO A 114 0.80 17.45 -5.33
N GLY A 115 1.98 17.82 -4.82
CA GLY A 115 2.28 19.15 -4.30
C GLY A 115 2.07 19.27 -2.79
N THR A 116 2.34 20.46 -2.23
CA THR A 116 2.17 20.76 -0.80
C THR A 116 1.03 21.75 -0.58
N GLY A 117 0.12 21.43 0.34
CA GLY A 117 -0.89 22.32 0.91
C GLY A 117 -0.59 22.74 2.36
N ASN A 118 -1.58 23.34 3.02
CA ASN A 118 -1.42 24.01 4.32
C ASN A 118 -1.06 23.06 5.48
N SER A 119 -1.69 21.89 5.52
CA SER A 119 -1.38 20.81 6.48
C SER A 119 -0.35 19.81 5.91
N GLY A 120 0.25 20.20 4.77
CA GLY A 120 1.31 19.56 4.02
C GLY A 120 0.85 18.84 2.76
N ASP A 121 1.52 17.76 2.37
CA ASP A 121 1.31 17.14 1.05
C ASP A 121 -0.17 16.93 0.72
N LEU A 122 -0.54 17.35 -0.49
CA LEU A 122 -1.90 17.27 -1.00
C LEU A 122 -2.37 15.81 -1.08
N PRO A 123 -3.70 15.56 -1.11
CA PRO A 123 -4.21 14.21 -1.23
C PRO A 123 -3.79 13.55 -2.56
N PRO A 124 -3.78 12.20 -2.62
CA PRO A 124 -3.46 11.50 -3.86
C PRO A 124 -4.43 11.88 -4.97
N ARG A 125 -3.90 11.98 -6.18
CA ARG A 125 -4.68 12.21 -7.40
C ARG A 125 -5.67 11.05 -7.64
N ARG A 126 -6.92 11.39 -7.96
CA ARG A 126 -8.03 10.43 -8.12
C ARG A 126 -7.88 9.55 -9.37
N GLU A 127 -7.09 10.00 -10.34
CA GLU A 127 -6.93 9.36 -11.65
C GLU A 127 -6.09 8.07 -11.56
N CYS A 128 -5.08 8.04 -10.68
CA CYS A 128 -4.11 6.92 -10.64
C CYS A 128 -4.74 5.58 -10.23
N ALA A 129 -5.60 5.60 -9.20
CA ALA A 129 -6.11 4.38 -8.61
C ALA A 129 -7.01 3.57 -9.57
N PRO A 130 -8.04 4.16 -10.21
CA PRO A 130 -8.87 3.47 -11.18
C PRO A 130 -8.09 2.98 -12.41
N LEU A 131 -7.08 3.74 -12.84
CA LEU A 131 -6.32 3.43 -14.05
C LEU A 131 -5.38 2.24 -13.86
N TRP A 132 -4.65 2.19 -12.74
CA TRP A 132 -3.51 1.28 -12.62
C TRP A 132 -3.60 0.27 -11.49
N ARG A 133 -4.27 0.57 -10.38
CA ARG A 133 -4.14 -0.27 -9.17
C ARG A 133 -4.70 -1.67 -9.35
N ALA A 134 -5.87 -1.81 -9.97
CA ALA A 134 -6.47 -3.13 -10.19
C ALA A 134 -5.54 -4.03 -11.03
N HIS A 135 -4.98 -3.49 -12.12
CA HIS A 135 -4.02 -4.19 -12.97
C HIS A 135 -2.74 -4.58 -12.23
N LEU A 136 -2.17 -3.66 -11.44
CA LEU A 136 -0.95 -3.91 -10.66
C LEU A 136 -1.18 -4.94 -9.56
N LEU A 137 -2.33 -4.91 -8.89
CA LEU A 137 -2.69 -5.88 -7.86
C LEU A 137 -2.91 -7.27 -8.46
N ALA A 138 -3.59 -7.37 -9.60
CA ALA A 138 -3.76 -8.64 -10.31
C ALA A 138 -2.40 -9.26 -10.72
N ALA A 139 -1.41 -8.43 -11.03
CA ALA A 139 -0.06 -8.88 -11.35
C ALA A 139 0.78 -9.32 -10.13
N MET A 140 0.25 -9.20 -8.91
CA MET A 140 0.90 -9.62 -7.65
C MET A 140 0.05 -10.67 -6.92
N PRO A 141 -0.11 -11.89 -7.48
CA PRO A 141 -1.05 -12.88 -6.96
C PRO A 141 -0.64 -13.51 -5.60
N HIS A 142 0.51 -13.14 -5.06
CA HIS A 142 1.10 -13.75 -3.85
C HIS A 142 1.05 -12.87 -2.61
N ILE A 143 0.35 -11.72 -2.67
CA ILE A 143 0.19 -10.84 -1.51
C ILE A 143 -0.60 -11.55 -0.39
N GLU A 144 -0.03 -11.58 0.81
CA GLU A 144 -0.59 -12.18 2.01
C GLU A 144 -0.88 -11.17 3.12
N LEU A 145 -0.26 -9.98 3.04
CA LEU A 145 -0.43 -8.90 3.99
C LEU A 145 -0.43 -7.56 3.26
N VAL A 146 -1.46 -6.75 3.50
CA VAL A 146 -1.58 -5.38 3.04
C VAL A 146 -1.45 -4.44 4.23
N LEU A 147 -0.47 -3.55 4.22
CA LEU A 147 -0.32 -2.45 5.15
C LEU A 147 -1.03 -1.22 4.55
N ALA A 148 -2.29 -1.01 4.94
CA ALA A 148 -3.11 0.09 4.45
C ALA A 148 -2.87 1.34 5.32
N MET A 149 -2.04 2.26 4.83
CA MET A 149 -1.56 3.42 5.59
C MET A 149 -2.32 4.70 5.23
N GLY A 150 -3.08 5.21 6.19
CA GLY A 150 -3.89 6.41 6.03
C GLY A 150 -5.23 6.16 5.33
N GLN A 151 -6.14 7.13 5.45
CA GLN A 151 -7.56 6.95 5.13
C GLN A 151 -7.81 6.50 3.68
N TYR A 152 -7.11 7.09 2.69
CA TYR A 152 -7.30 6.71 1.28
C TYR A 152 -6.97 5.24 0.98
N ALA A 153 -5.92 4.70 1.61
CA ALA A 153 -5.56 3.30 1.45
C ALA A 153 -6.50 2.39 2.24
N ILE A 154 -6.92 2.82 3.44
CA ILE A 154 -7.89 2.11 4.27
C ILE A 154 -9.24 2.00 3.55
N ASP A 155 -9.80 3.10 3.04
CA ASP A 155 -11.09 3.09 2.36
C ASP A 155 -11.08 2.18 1.12
N TRP A 156 -9.95 2.12 0.41
CA TRP A 156 -9.79 1.23 -0.74
C TRP A 156 -9.75 -0.26 -0.36
N HIS A 157 -8.94 -0.62 0.64
CA HIS A 157 -8.73 -2.03 1.00
C HIS A 157 -9.74 -2.57 2.01
N LEU A 158 -10.46 -1.69 2.71
CA LEU A 158 -11.47 -2.00 3.71
C LEU A 158 -12.76 -1.22 3.44
N PRO A 159 -13.48 -1.51 2.34
CA PRO A 159 -14.68 -0.76 1.94
C PRO A 159 -15.79 -0.80 3.01
N LYS A 160 -15.86 -1.85 3.83
CA LYS A 160 -16.78 -1.95 4.97
C LYS A 160 -16.49 -0.93 6.07
N CYS A 161 -15.26 -0.40 6.11
CA CYS A 161 -14.82 0.62 7.06
C CYS A 161 -14.77 2.02 6.44
N ALA A 162 -15.19 2.19 5.17
CA ALA A 162 -15.14 3.47 4.48
C ALA A 162 -15.93 4.54 5.26
N GLY A 163 -15.30 5.71 5.47
CA GLY A 163 -15.87 6.81 6.25
C GLY A 163 -15.72 6.69 7.77
N ALA A 164 -15.25 5.55 8.30
CA ALA A 164 -14.82 5.47 9.69
C ALA A 164 -13.49 6.22 9.89
N THR A 165 -13.27 6.75 11.09
CA THR A 165 -12.03 7.47 11.39
C THR A 165 -10.83 6.52 11.42
N LEU A 166 -9.67 7.02 10.99
CA LEU A 166 -8.38 6.32 11.07
C LEU A 166 -8.16 5.65 12.44
N THR A 167 -8.40 6.38 13.53
CA THR A 167 -8.23 5.86 14.89
C THR A 167 -9.15 4.67 15.16
N LYS A 168 -10.45 4.79 14.82
CA LYS A 168 -11.43 3.72 15.05
C LYS A 168 -11.08 2.47 14.25
N THR A 169 -10.77 2.63 12.96
CA THR A 169 -10.41 1.51 12.10
C THR A 169 -9.12 0.84 12.55
N THR A 170 -8.10 1.63 12.91
CA THR A 170 -6.82 1.10 13.42
C THR A 170 -7.00 0.41 14.77
N ARG A 171 -7.86 0.92 15.67
CA ARG A 171 -8.10 0.30 16.98
C ARG A 171 -8.77 -1.07 16.84
N ASN A 172 -9.65 -1.23 15.87
CA ASN A 172 -10.42 -2.45 15.62
C ASN A 172 -9.70 -3.43 14.67
N TRP A 173 -8.38 -3.31 14.50
CA TRP A 173 -7.61 -4.10 13.52
C TRP A 173 -7.79 -5.62 13.66
N ARG A 174 -8.05 -6.12 14.88
CA ARG A 174 -8.25 -7.55 15.14
C ARG A 174 -9.52 -8.10 14.47
N ASP A 175 -10.54 -7.26 14.31
CA ASP A 175 -11.85 -7.65 13.75
C ASP A 175 -11.85 -7.65 12.22
N LEU A 176 -10.80 -7.12 11.59
CA LEU A 176 -10.70 -6.94 10.13
C LEU A 176 -10.05 -8.14 9.42
N GLY A 177 -9.56 -9.11 10.20
CA GLY A 177 -8.85 -10.29 9.70
C GLY A 177 -7.35 -10.05 9.43
N PRO A 178 -6.62 -11.12 9.11
CA PRO A 178 -5.15 -11.09 9.10
C PRO A 178 -4.52 -10.54 7.80
N GLN A 179 -5.34 -10.26 6.77
CA GLN A 179 -4.86 -9.92 5.42
C GLN A 179 -4.61 -8.42 5.23
N VAL A 180 -5.38 -7.55 5.89
CA VAL A 180 -5.25 -6.10 5.77
C VAL A 180 -5.07 -5.49 7.15
N LEU A 181 -3.91 -4.89 7.39
CA LEU A 181 -3.61 -4.17 8.62
C LEU A 181 -3.73 -2.65 8.36
N PRO A 182 -4.77 -1.99 8.89
CA PRO A 182 -4.87 -0.53 8.83
C PRO A 182 -3.83 0.11 9.76
N LEU A 183 -3.14 1.13 9.27
CA LEU A 183 -2.10 1.84 10.01
C LEU A 183 -2.26 3.36 9.82
N PRO A 184 -1.86 4.19 10.81
CA PRO A 184 -1.60 5.60 10.56
C PRO A 184 -0.41 5.74 9.59
N HIS A 185 -0.33 6.88 8.91
CA HIS A 185 0.87 7.18 8.12
C HIS A 185 2.09 7.32 9.05
N PRO A 186 3.28 6.77 8.71
CA PRO A 186 4.49 6.87 9.54
C PRO A 186 5.14 8.28 9.54
N SER A 187 4.42 9.32 9.13
CA SER A 187 4.93 10.69 9.06
C SER A 187 5.18 11.26 10.47
N PRO A 188 6.20 12.12 10.65
CA PRO A 188 6.36 12.91 11.87
C PRO A 188 5.10 13.67 12.30
N ARG A 189 4.21 14.03 11.36
CA ARG A 189 2.93 14.67 11.68
C ARG A 189 2.02 13.84 12.56
N ASN A 190 2.15 12.51 12.51
CA ASN A 190 1.38 11.60 13.36
C ASN A 190 2.01 11.39 14.75
N ASN A 191 3.07 12.10 15.14
CA ASN A 191 3.66 11.97 16.47
C ASN A 191 2.68 12.28 17.61
N ILE A 192 1.82 13.31 17.45
CA ILE A 192 0.78 13.64 18.43
C ILE A 192 -0.22 12.47 18.54
N TRP A 193 -0.66 11.93 17.39
CA TRP A 193 -1.56 10.78 17.36
C TRP A 193 -0.93 9.56 18.04
N LEU A 194 0.35 9.26 17.76
CA LEU A 194 1.07 8.13 18.36
C LEU A 194 1.22 8.29 19.88
N LYS A 195 1.50 9.50 20.37
CA LYS A 195 1.56 9.80 21.81
C LYS A 195 0.20 9.61 22.49
N ALA A 196 -0.89 10.01 21.84
CA ALA A 196 -2.24 9.83 22.34
C ALA A 196 -2.75 8.38 22.24
N ASN A 197 -2.12 7.54 21.41
CA ASN A 197 -2.51 6.17 21.14
C ASN A 197 -1.35 5.18 21.39
N PRO A 198 -0.83 5.09 22.63
CA PRO A 198 0.35 4.27 22.95
C PRO A 198 0.15 2.78 22.64
N TRP A 199 -1.11 2.31 22.67
CA TRP A 199 -1.51 0.97 22.27
C TRP A 199 -1.07 0.60 20.84
N PHE A 200 -0.89 1.57 19.95
CA PHE A 200 -0.40 1.28 18.61
C PHE A 200 1.01 0.65 18.66
N ALA A 201 1.91 1.28 19.42
CA ALA A 201 3.27 0.78 19.58
C ALA A 201 3.34 -0.49 20.44
N LEU A 202 2.45 -0.64 21.43
CA LEU A 202 2.45 -1.77 22.36
C LEU A 202 1.75 -3.02 21.80
N GLU A 203 0.78 -2.86 20.91
CA GLU A 203 -0.05 -3.98 20.43
C GLU A 203 0.09 -4.20 18.91
N VAL A 204 -0.03 -3.14 18.12
CA VAL A 204 -0.09 -3.25 16.64
C VAL A 204 1.29 -3.52 16.05
N VAL A 205 2.31 -2.80 16.52
CA VAL A 205 3.68 -2.95 16.02
C VAL A 205 4.25 -4.36 16.30
N PRO A 206 4.16 -4.94 17.51
CA PRO A 206 4.62 -6.31 17.75
C PRO A 206 3.87 -7.35 16.92
N PHE A 207 2.56 -7.17 16.72
CA PHE A 207 1.77 -8.01 15.83
C PHE A 207 2.28 -7.93 14.38
N LEU A 208 2.51 -6.71 13.88
CA LEU A 208 3.04 -6.48 12.54
C LEU A 208 4.39 -7.16 12.36
N GLN A 209 5.34 -6.97 13.29
CA GLN A 209 6.67 -7.58 13.23
C GLN A 209 6.59 -9.12 13.19
N THR A 210 5.74 -9.71 14.04
CA THR A 210 5.49 -11.16 14.05
C THR A 210 4.97 -11.63 12.69
N ARG A 211 3.98 -10.93 12.13
CA ARG A 211 3.38 -11.29 10.84
C ARG A 211 4.36 -11.14 9.68
N VAL A 212 5.14 -10.05 9.64
CA VAL A 212 6.16 -9.80 8.62
C VAL A 212 7.24 -10.87 8.65
N SER A 213 7.76 -11.18 9.84
CA SER A 213 8.78 -12.23 10.02
C SER A 213 8.26 -13.59 9.54
N ALA A 214 7.04 -13.97 9.92
CA ALA A 214 6.42 -15.22 9.50
C ALA A 214 6.24 -15.33 7.98
N ILE A 215 5.90 -14.23 7.29
CA ILE A 215 5.76 -14.21 5.83
C ILE A 215 7.14 -14.32 5.17
N LEU A 216 8.11 -13.53 5.60
CA LEU A 216 9.42 -13.46 4.93
C LEU A 216 10.32 -14.69 5.20
N SER A 217 10.06 -15.44 6.27
CA SER A 217 10.82 -16.65 6.61
C SER A 217 10.36 -17.91 5.86
N GLN A 218 9.17 -17.87 5.25
CA GLN A 218 8.65 -19.00 4.48
C GLN A 218 9.38 -19.09 3.13
N GLN A 219 10.21 -20.12 2.97
CA GLN A 219 10.71 -20.52 1.66
C GLN A 219 9.60 -21.27 0.93
N ARG A 220 9.22 -20.82 -0.29
CA ARG A 220 8.49 -21.71 -1.20
C ARG A 220 9.53 -22.45 -2.04
N THR A 221 9.48 -23.77 -1.98
CA THR A 221 9.97 -24.59 -3.09
C THR A 221 9.19 -24.20 -4.33
N ALA A 222 9.93 -23.92 -5.40
CA ALA A 222 9.42 -23.50 -6.70
C ALA A 222 8.40 -24.50 -7.27
#